data_AF-A0A2D7GBX2-F1
#
_entry.id   AF-A0A2D7GBX2-F1
#
_cell.length_a   1.000
_cell.length_b   1.000
_cell.length_c   1.000
_cell.angle_alpha   90.00
_cell.angle_beta   90.00
_cell.angle_gamma   90.00
#
_symmetry.space_group_name_H-M   'P 1'
#
loop_
_entity.id
_entity.type
_entity.pdbx_description
1 polymer ?
#
loop_
_entity_poly.entity_id
_entity_poly.type
_entity_poly.pdbx_seq_one_letter_code
_entity_poly.pdbx_strand_id
1 'polypeptide(L)' 'MGAWLDQEGFLDLLGPICDTARLETILLPDGVRRRVIGEECFWFNFNEDAIEVAGLLLDPISVLRQVTE' A
#
# COMPACT_ATOMS: atom_id res chain seq x y z
N MET A 1 0.81 22.35 5.63
CA MET A 1 2.00 21.93 6.40
C MET A 1 3.01 23.05 6.39
N GLY A 2 3.63 23.38 7.53
CA GLY A 2 4.64 24.45 7.63
C GLY A 2 6.10 23.96 7.56
N ALA A 3 6.31 22.66 7.34
CA ALA A 3 7.61 22.01 7.30
C ALA A 3 7.60 20.83 6.32
N TRP A 4 8.79 20.30 6.00
CA TRP A 4 8.98 19.08 5.22
C TRP A 4 9.10 17.89 6.16
N LEU A 5 8.14 16.95 6.08
CA LEU A 5 8.14 15.75 6.90
C LEU A 5 8.96 14.65 6.23
N ASP A 6 9.53 13.77 7.05
CA ASP A 6 10.10 12.51 6.60
C ASP A 6 8.99 11.45 6.44
N GLN A 7 9.39 10.22 6.12
CA GLN A 7 8.46 9.12 5.89
C GLN A 7 7.59 8.84 7.12
N GLU A 8 8.18 8.81 8.31
CA GLU A 8 7.46 8.57 9.57
C GLU A 8 6.51 9.72 9.88
N GLY A 9 6.96 10.96 9.75
CA GLY A 9 6.13 12.15 9.98
C GLY A 9 4.93 12.22 9.04
N PHE A 10 5.05 11.77 7.78
CA PHE A 10 3.91 11.66 6.88
C PHE A 10 2.91 10.56 7.30
N LEU A 11 3.38 9.41 7.78
CA LEU A 11 2.50 8.35 8.29
C LEU A 11 1.74 8.83 9.54
N ASP A 12 2.44 9.48 10.46
CA ASP A 12 1.85 10.04 11.69
C ASP A 12 0.84 11.16 11.40
N LEU A 13 1.04 11.92 10.32
CA LEU A 13 0.09 12.93 9.88
C LEU A 13 -1.13 12.30 9.17
N LEU A 14 -0.91 11.41 8.21
CA LEU A 14 -1.96 10.90 7.33
C LEU A 14 -2.84 9.84 8.00
N GLY A 15 -2.28 9.00 8.88
CA GLY A 15 -3.02 7.94 9.58
C GLY A 15 -4.26 8.48 10.29
N PRO A 16 -4.13 9.43 11.24
CA PRO A 16 -5.27 10.01 11.95
C PRO A 16 -6.28 10.72 11.05
N ILE A 17 -5.81 11.31 9.94
CA ILE A 17 -6.69 11.96 8.95
C ILE A 17 -7.56 10.92 8.24
N CYS A 18 -6.96 9.82 7.78
CA CYS A 18 -7.69 8.70 7.19
C CYS A 18 -8.67 8.06 8.18
N ASP A 19 -8.25 7.86 9.44
CA ASP A 19 -9.10 7.33 10.50
C ASP A 19 -10.31 8.23 10.76
N THR A 20 -10.09 9.54 10.85
CA THR A 20 -11.17 10.53 11.01
C THR A 20 -12.15 10.49 9.84
N ALA A 21 -11.64 10.30 8.62
CA ALA A 21 -12.43 10.13 7.40
C ALA A 21 -13.04 8.72 7.25
N ARG A 22 -12.75 7.79 8.18
CA ARG A 22 -13.16 6.38 8.14
C ARG A 22 -12.73 5.65 6.87
N LEU A 23 -11.53 5.98 6.38
CA LEU A 23 -10.90 5.30 5.26
C LEU A 23 -10.05 4.14 5.78
N GLU A 24 -10.28 2.95 5.25
CA GLU A 24 -9.43 1.81 5.55
C GLU A 24 -8.02 2.04 4.98
N THR A 25 -7.01 1.78 5.78
CA THR A 25 -5.61 1.89 5.37
C THR A 25 -4.87 0.59 5.66
N ILE A 26 -3.82 0.34 4.89
CA ILE A 26 -2.87 -0.75 5.13
C ILE A 26 -1.45 -0.18 5.03
N LEU A 27 -0.57 -0.60 5.92
CA LEU A 27 0.85 -0.33 5.79
C LEU A 27 1.43 -1.29 4.75
N LEU A 28 2.05 -0.73 3.72
CA LEU A 28 2.71 -1.51 2.68
C LEU A 28 4.21 -1.60 2.98
N PRO A 29 4.83 -2.78 2.76
CA PRO A 29 6.28 -2.88 2.71
C PRO A 29 6.88 -1.94 1.67
N ASP A 30 8.16 -1.61 1.83
CA ASP A 30 8.86 -0.84 0.81
C ASP A 30 8.88 -1.59 -0.54
N GLY A 31 8.86 -0.84 -1.64
CA GLY A 31 8.77 -1.40 -2.98
C GLY A 31 7.43 -2.09 -3.32
N VAL A 32 6.46 -2.19 -2.40
CA VAL A 32 5.12 -2.74 -2.68
C VAL A 32 4.11 -1.62 -2.89
N ARG A 33 3.29 -1.71 -3.94
CA ARG A 33 2.20 -0.76 -4.21
C ARG A 33 0.90 -1.49 -4.55
N ARG A 34 -0.24 -0.91 -4.15
CA ARG A 34 -1.58 -1.43 -4.43
C ARG A 34 -2.41 -0.40 -5.17
N ARG A 35 -3.21 -0.84 -6.15
CA ARG A 35 -4.18 0.00 -6.83
C ARG A 35 -5.50 -0.75 -7.05
N VAL A 36 -6.58 -0.20 -6.50
CA VAL A 36 -7.95 -0.65 -6.77
C VAL A 36 -8.55 0.21 -7.87
N ILE A 37 -9.19 -0.42 -8.86
CA ILE A 37 -9.88 0.23 -9.99
C ILE A 37 -11.17 -0.55 -10.28
N GLY A 38 -12.32 0.03 -9.92
CA GLY A 38 -13.59 -0.69 -10.03
C GLY A 38 -13.57 -1.95 -9.15
N GLU A 39 -13.88 -3.10 -9.75
CA GLU A 39 -13.85 -4.41 -9.11
C GLU A 39 -12.46 -5.07 -9.18
N GLU A 40 -11.44 -4.39 -9.68
CA GLU A 40 -10.10 -4.95 -9.85
C GLU A 40 -9.12 -4.40 -8.82
N CYS A 41 -8.24 -5.25 -8.31
CA CYS A 41 -7.12 -4.88 -7.47
C CYS A 41 -5.81 -5.36 -8.08
N PHE A 42 -4.84 -4.45 -8.20
CA PHE A 42 -3.50 -4.72 -8.67
C PHE A 42 -2.50 -4.52 -7.53
N TRP A 43 -1.65 -5.52 -7.33
CA TRP A 43 -0.52 -5.48 -6.41
C TRP A 43 0.77 -5.54 -7.22
N PHE A 44 1.68 -4.62 -6.92
CA PHE A 44 2.98 -4.52 -7.58
C PHE A 44 4.06 -4.76 -6.55
N ASN A 45 5.00 -5.66 -6.86
CA ASN A 45 6.22 -5.84 -6.11
C ASN A 45 7.40 -5.39 -6.98
N PHE A 46 8.01 -4.27 -6.62
CA PHE A 46 9.19 -3.74 -7.31
C PHE A 46 10.51 -4.26 -6.73
N ASN A 47 10.46 -5.11 -5.69
CA ASN A 47 11.64 -5.70 -5.09
C ASN A 47 12.16 -6.89 -5.93
N GLU A 48 13.44 -7.20 -5.76
CA GLU A 48 14.10 -8.37 -6.35
C GLU A 48 13.79 -9.68 -5.59
N ASP A 49 13.16 -9.55 -4.41
CA ASP A 49 12.72 -10.65 -3.56
C ASP A 49 11.19 -10.78 -3.57
N ALA A 50 10.71 -11.99 -3.27
CA ALA A 50 9.29 -12.23 -3.04
C ALA A 50 8.85 -11.56 -1.73
N ILE A 51 7.68 -10.95 -1.71
CA ILE A 51 7.16 -10.23 -0.53
C ILE A 51 5.79 -10.76 -0.12
N GLU A 52 5.64 -11.05 1.16
CA GLU A 52 4.35 -11.35 1.77
C GLU A 52 3.67 -10.06 2.23
N VAL A 53 2.42 -9.83 1.80
CA VAL A 53 1.63 -8.66 2.19
C VAL A 53 0.14 -8.99 2.11
N ALA A 54 -0.63 -8.60 3.13
CA ALA A 54 -2.08 -8.82 3.18
C ALA A 54 -2.53 -10.27 2.88
N GLY A 55 -1.74 -11.27 3.33
CA GLY A 55 -2.01 -12.69 3.09
C GLY A 55 -1.68 -13.18 1.67
N LEU A 56 -1.06 -12.35 0.85
CA LEU A 56 -0.62 -12.67 -0.51
C LEU A 56 0.90 -12.83 -0.54
N LEU A 57 1.38 -13.77 -1.33
CA LEU A 57 2.79 -13.86 -1.72
C LEU A 57 2.94 -13.24 -3.12
N LEU A 58 3.72 -12.17 -3.23
CA LEU A 58 4.01 -11.50 -4.49
C LEU A 58 5.41 -11.89 -4.96
N ASP A 59 5.52 -12.42 -6.18
CA ASP A 59 6.81 -12.75 -6.79
C ASP A 59 7.69 -11.49 -6.99
N PRO A 60 9.01 -11.62 -7.13
CA PRO A 60 9.90 -10.51 -7.49
C PRO A 60 9.50 -9.80 -8.79
N ILE A 61 9.66 -8.47 -8.85
CA ILE A 61 9.50 -7.66 -10.07
C ILE A 61 8.21 -8.04 -10.83
N SER A 62 7.09 -8.10 -10.10
CA SER A 62 5.85 -8.70 -10.60
C SER A 62 4.63 -7.83 -10.36
N VAL A 63 3.54 -8.20 -11.05
CA VAL A 63 2.19 -7.68 -10.80
C VAL A 63 1.22 -8.83 -10.62
N LEU A 64 0.46 -8.79 -9.53
CA LEU A 64 -0.68 -9.67 -9.28
C LEU A 64 -1.98 -8.89 -9.48
N ARG A 65 -2.87 -9.41 -10.32
CA ARG A 65 -4.23 -8.90 -10.52
C ARG A 65 -5.23 -9.81 -9.80
N GLN A 66 -6.17 -9.22 -9.09
CA GLN A 66 -7.27 -9.90 -8.39
C GLN A 66 -8.59 -9.19 -8.68
N VAL A 67 -9.69 -9.96 -8.69
CA VAL A 67 -11.04 -9.38 -8.62
C VAL A 67 -11.36 -9.19 -7.14
N THR A 68 -11.86 -8.00 -6.81
CA THR A 68 -12.30 -7.60 -5.49
C THR A 68 -13.72 -8.17 -5.32
N GLU A 69 -13.91 -9.07 -4.36
CA GLU A 69 -15.23 -9.64 -4.05
C GLU A 69 -16.22 -8.60 -3.50
#